data_AF-A0A812WVE8-F1
#
_entry.id   AF-A0A812WVE8-F1
#
_cell.length_a   1.000
_cell.length_b   1.000
_cell.length_c   1.000
_cell.angle_alpha   90.00
_cell.angle_beta   90.00
_cell.angle_gamma   90.00
#
_symmetry.space_group_name_H-M   'P 1'
#
loop_
_entity.id
_entity.type
_entity.pdbx_description
1 polymer ?
#
loop_
_entity_poly.entity_id
_entity_poly.type
_entity_poly.pdbx_seq_one_letter_code
_entity_poly.pdbx_strand_id
1 'polypeptide(L)'
;MPWLACSVLVQTIAVVDTSRLPLIEAAQWALQAGDSFSCAVAKRFQDCAQPWAAVEAWRYAVANLLAARKFTGGQHFELAERTAAAVGRFFATPDAGKFTEAAEKVSELRRQLSLQTPLSSAHPMLDEASIDSAGLGVPFPLAVVQIPAETEAATLQLRGGVSMPLLALSISGRGRPSLSNVAEALQMGVRHLQVSPSVAEVVGQAIWRSKVNKADLFVSVLWEGFLNSAAQLESVAAKLGKPVDMLILPKGEEGAESQTWRHLERLRDKHRVATLGVKDFTPQEVDALPKRGAGVEFAQCVFTPYRPGPSRNTWRDFGQRSVALAATGLLSDWPRPLRPTDDPHVLAIAERTGRSSAQVLIRWALQLGLAVVFHADRVQHVRENLGALGFELPRTEMQLISGLVTLADPVPPGDGFGHPYAPRAVASEL
;
A
#
# COMPACT_ATOMS: atom_id res chain seq x y z
N MET A 1 66.38 -22.63 22.39
CA MET A 1 65.89 -23.09 21.07
C MET A 1 64.74 -24.07 21.32
N PRO A 2 63.62 -23.99 20.59
CA PRO A 2 62.55 -23.05 20.89
C PRO A 2 61.21 -23.73 21.20
N TRP A 3 60.35 -22.95 21.86
CA TRP A 3 58.90 -23.13 21.94
C TRP A 3 58.28 -23.09 20.53
N LEU A 4 57.37 -24.02 20.23
CA LEU A 4 56.42 -23.98 19.11
C LEU A 4 55.12 -24.58 19.64
N ALA A 5 54.11 -23.79 19.99
CA ALA A 5 53.22 -22.96 19.17
C ALA A 5 51.82 -23.60 19.18
N CYS A 6 51.04 -23.18 20.17
CA CYS A 6 49.59 -23.35 20.19
C CYS A 6 49.01 -22.40 19.14
N SER A 7 48.65 -22.92 17.96
CA SER A 7 47.98 -22.13 16.92
C SER A 7 46.49 -22.05 17.24
N VAL A 8 46.11 -21.03 18.01
CA VAL A 8 44.72 -20.58 18.08
C VAL A 8 44.37 -20.01 16.71
N LEU A 9 43.47 -20.70 16.01
CA LEU A 9 42.70 -20.16 14.89
C LEU A 9 41.88 -18.96 15.40
N VAL A 10 42.47 -17.77 15.38
CA VAL A 10 41.70 -16.54 15.36
C VAL A 10 41.11 -16.47 13.95
N GLN A 11 39.87 -16.95 13.81
CA GLN A 11 39.03 -16.52 12.71
C GLN A 11 38.97 -15.00 12.81
N THR A 12 39.62 -14.31 11.88
CA THR A 12 39.39 -12.91 11.61
C THR A 12 37.91 -12.79 11.28
N ILE A 13 37.10 -12.42 12.28
CA ILE A 13 35.75 -11.91 12.06
C ILE A 13 35.96 -10.72 11.14
N ALA A 14 35.62 -10.88 9.85
CA ALA A 14 35.54 -9.75 8.95
C ALA A 14 34.65 -8.72 9.64
N VAL A 15 35.22 -7.56 9.97
CA VAL A 15 34.46 -6.42 10.43
C VAL A 15 33.56 -6.07 9.25
N VAL A 16 32.31 -6.56 9.31
CA VAL A 16 31.27 -6.17 8.37
C VAL A 16 31.20 -4.64 8.49
N ASP A 17 31.41 -3.94 7.38
CA ASP A 17 31.26 -2.49 7.35
C ASP A 17 29.79 -2.16 7.66
N THR A 18 29.51 -1.93 8.94
CA THR A 18 28.17 -1.68 9.47
C THR A 18 27.59 -0.37 8.96
N SER A 19 28.41 0.49 8.34
CA SER A 19 27.98 1.72 7.68
C SER A 19 27.19 1.44 6.39
N ARG A 20 27.18 0.20 5.90
CA ARG A 20 26.55 -0.22 4.63
C ARG A 20 25.50 -1.30 4.84
N LEU A 21 24.62 -1.14 5.82
CA LEU A 21 23.48 -2.03 5.99
C LEU A 21 22.20 -1.30 5.58
N PRO A 22 21.40 -1.84 4.64
CA PRO A 22 20.18 -1.17 4.17
C PRO A 22 19.21 -0.85 5.31
N LEU A 23 19.19 -1.69 6.34
CA LEU A 23 18.40 -1.44 7.55
C LEU A 23 18.89 -0.19 8.33
N ILE A 24 20.20 0.08 8.38
CA ILE A 24 20.72 1.28 9.06
C ILE A 24 20.44 2.54 8.22
N GLU A 25 20.58 2.46 6.89
CA GLU A 25 20.22 3.55 5.99
C GLU A 25 18.72 3.89 6.08
N ALA A 26 17.86 2.87 6.07
CA ALA A 26 16.41 3.03 6.26
C ALA A 26 16.08 3.66 7.63
N ALA A 27 16.82 3.30 8.68
CA ALA A 27 16.67 3.92 9.98
C ALA A 27 17.05 5.40 9.98
N GLN A 28 18.18 5.76 9.38
CA GLN A 28 18.62 7.16 9.27
C GLN A 28 17.63 8.01 8.46
N TRP A 29 17.16 7.49 7.33
CA TRP A 29 16.12 8.13 6.53
C TRP A 29 14.86 8.40 7.34
N ALA A 30 14.38 7.40 8.08
CA ALA A 30 13.17 7.52 8.89
C ALA A 30 13.34 8.51 10.06
N LEU A 31 14.53 8.58 10.65
CA LEU A 31 14.86 9.60 11.68
C LEU A 31 14.83 11.02 11.13
N GLN A 32 15.28 11.23 9.88
CA GLN A 32 15.25 12.53 9.20
C GLN A 32 13.83 12.90 8.78
N ALA A 33 13.06 11.95 8.24
CA ALA A 33 11.65 12.15 7.92
C ALA A 33 10.88 12.60 9.18
N GLY A 34 11.13 11.94 10.32
CA GLY A 34 10.55 12.29 11.61
C GLY A 34 10.77 13.76 12.06
N ASP A 35 11.89 14.39 11.71
CA ASP A 35 12.16 15.79 12.06
C ASP A 35 11.20 16.76 11.38
N SER A 36 10.85 16.47 10.13
CA SER A 36 9.89 17.26 9.35
C SER A 36 8.49 17.28 10.00
N PHE A 37 8.23 16.33 10.90
CA PHE A 37 6.99 16.22 11.67
C PHE A 37 7.15 16.60 13.15
N SER A 38 8.37 16.94 13.60
CA SER A 38 8.68 17.13 15.02
C SER A 38 8.16 18.46 15.58
N CYS A 39 7.84 18.48 16.88
CA CYS A 39 7.22 19.62 17.57
C CYS A 39 8.12 20.17 18.69
N ALA A 40 8.04 21.48 18.95
CA ALA A 40 8.63 22.11 20.13
C ALA A 40 7.79 21.79 21.38
N VAL A 41 8.43 21.13 22.35
CA VAL A 41 7.76 20.11 23.18
C VAL A 41 6.85 20.63 24.30
N ALA A 42 7.12 21.80 24.90
CA ALA A 42 6.49 22.15 26.19
C ALA A 42 5.12 22.86 26.11
N LYS A 43 4.77 23.53 25.00
CA LYS A 43 3.55 24.36 24.90
C LYS A 43 2.62 24.01 23.75
N ARG A 44 3.07 23.18 22.81
CA ARG A 44 2.41 22.95 21.52
C ARG A 44 1.88 21.55 21.32
N PHE A 45 1.91 20.63 22.28
CA PHE A 45 1.32 19.29 22.06
C PHE A 45 -0.18 19.36 21.69
N GLN A 46 -0.90 20.38 22.21
CA GLN A 46 -2.28 20.69 21.84
C GLN A 46 -2.42 21.37 20.47
N ASP A 47 -1.38 22.09 20.01
CA ASP A 47 -1.33 22.82 18.74
C ASP A 47 -0.44 22.12 17.68
N CYS A 48 -0.04 20.87 17.94
CA CYS A 48 0.96 20.16 17.13
C CYS A 48 0.26 19.61 15.90
N ALA A 49 0.68 20.06 14.72
CA ALA A 49 0.04 19.67 13.48
C ALA A 49 0.03 18.14 13.31
N GLN A 50 1.12 17.42 13.63
CA GLN A 50 1.22 15.97 13.42
C GLN A 50 2.22 15.23 14.36
N PRO A 51 1.98 15.15 15.69
CA PRO A 51 2.88 14.43 16.60
C PRO A 51 2.97 12.93 16.29
N TRP A 52 1.88 12.35 15.76
CA TRP A 52 1.79 10.94 15.39
C TRP A 52 2.71 10.57 14.22
N ALA A 53 2.82 11.44 13.23
CA ALA A 53 3.68 11.20 12.07
C ALA A 53 5.15 11.08 12.49
N ALA A 54 5.62 11.96 13.38
CA ALA A 54 6.97 11.88 13.93
C ALA A 54 7.21 10.56 14.66
N VAL A 55 6.29 10.16 15.53
CA VAL A 55 6.44 8.96 16.35
C VAL A 55 6.34 7.68 15.50
N GLU A 56 5.51 7.64 14.45
CA GLU A 56 5.48 6.54 13.48
C GLU A 56 6.81 6.40 12.73
N ALA A 57 7.39 7.52 12.27
CA ALA A 57 8.70 7.52 11.61
C ALA A 57 9.81 7.03 12.55
N TRP A 58 9.81 7.47 13.80
CA TRP A 58 10.76 6.99 14.82
C TRP A 58 10.59 5.51 15.13
N ARG A 59 9.35 5.02 15.17
CA ARG A 59 9.06 3.59 15.34
C ARG A 59 9.65 2.76 14.19
N TYR A 60 9.44 3.20 12.95
CA TYR A 60 10.02 2.56 11.77
C TYR A 60 11.56 2.55 11.82
N ALA A 61 12.16 3.68 12.22
CA ALA A 61 13.60 3.80 12.37
C ALA A 61 14.16 2.79 13.37
N VAL A 62 13.59 2.73 14.57
CA VAL A 62 14.05 1.84 15.62
C VAL A 62 13.83 0.37 15.23
N ALA A 63 12.72 0.04 14.57
CA ALA A 63 12.48 -1.33 14.10
C ALA A 63 13.54 -1.78 13.09
N ASN A 64 13.91 -0.91 12.15
CA ASN A 64 15.00 -1.17 11.20
C ASN A 64 16.34 -1.38 11.93
N LEU A 65 16.68 -0.53 12.91
CA LEU A 65 17.88 -0.73 13.71
C LEU A 65 17.86 -2.07 14.43
N LEU A 66 16.77 -2.40 15.14
CA LEU A 66 16.66 -3.67 15.86
C LEU A 66 16.76 -4.88 14.93
N ALA A 67 16.20 -4.80 13.72
CA ALA A 67 16.38 -5.83 12.69
C ALA A 67 17.86 -5.96 12.27
N ALA A 68 18.62 -4.86 12.26
CA ALA A 68 20.04 -4.86 11.93
C ALA A 68 20.92 -5.56 12.98
N ARG A 69 20.39 -5.90 14.18
CA ARG A 69 21.13 -6.52 15.30
C ARG A 69 21.89 -7.78 14.93
N LYS A 70 21.31 -8.57 14.04
CA LYS A 70 21.90 -9.83 13.63
C LYS A 70 23.14 -9.65 12.76
N PHE A 71 23.39 -8.45 12.25
CA PHE A 71 24.45 -8.17 11.28
C PHE A 71 25.60 -7.29 11.82
N THR A 72 25.41 -6.58 12.93
CA THR A 72 26.37 -5.56 13.41
C THR A 72 27.10 -5.88 14.71
N GLY A 73 26.92 -7.08 15.26
CA GLY A 73 27.65 -7.51 16.46
C GLY A 73 27.36 -6.68 17.73
N GLY A 74 26.26 -5.94 17.79
CA GLY A 74 25.80 -5.32 19.04
C GLY A 74 26.03 -3.81 19.22
N GLN A 75 26.51 -3.08 18.21
CA GLN A 75 26.65 -1.61 18.31
C GLN A 75 25.28 -0.88 18.26
N HIS A 76 25.04 0.08 19.17
CA HIS A 76 23.83 0.94 19.26
C HIS A 76 22.50 0.27 19.68
N PHE A 77 22.48 -1.03 19.99
CA PHE A 77 21.21 -1.72 20.32
C PHE A 77 20.62 -1.35 21.66
N GLU A 78 21.43 -1.17 22.69
CA GLU A 78 20.90 -0.79 24.01
C GLU A 78 20.19 0.57 23.93
N LEU A 79 20.70 1.48 23.09
CA LEU A 79 20.02 2.75 22.83
C LEU A 79 18.79 2.58 21.94
N ALA A 80 18.86 1.76 20.89
CA ALA A 80 17.70 1.45 20.06
C ALA A 80 16.56 0.79 20.88
N GLU A 81 16.85 -0.19 21.74
CA GLU A 81 15.88 -0.85 22.62
C GLU A 81 15.24 0.13 23.61
N ARG A 82 16.06 0.98 24.26
CA ARG A 82 15.55 2.05 25.15
C ARG A 82 14.68 3.05 24.40
N THR A 83 15.04 3.39 23.17
CA THR A 83 14.25 4.29 22.30
C THR A 83 12.94 3.61 21.90
N ALA A 84 12.96 2.33 21.52
CA ALA A 84 11.77 1.54 21.21
C ALA A 84 10.81 1.51 22.40
N ALA A 85 11.32 1.31 23.61
CA ALA A 85 10.51 1.31 24.82
C ALA A 85 9.84 2.67 25.07
N ALA A 86 10.55 3.79 24.85
CA ALA A 86 9.98 5.14 24.98
C ALA A 86 8.90 5.42 23.93
N VAL A 87 9.16 5.06 22.67
CA VAL A 87 8.18 5.15 21.59
C VAL A 87 6.94 4.29 21.89
N GLY A 88 7.15 3.06 22.37
CA GLY A 88 6.07 2.14 22.75
C GLY A 88 5.18 2.68 23.88
N ARG A 89 5.77 3.34 24.88
CA ARG A 89 5.01 4.00 25.96
C ARG A 89 4.07 5.07 25.41
N PHE A 90 4.52 5.86 24.44
CA PHE A 90 3.67 6.87 23.78
C PHE A 90 2.47 6.22 23.09
N PHE A 91 2.67 5.16 22.30
CA PHE A 91 1.56 4.47 21.62
C PHE A 91 0.57 3.84 22.60
N ALA A 92 1.05 3.30 23.72
CA ALA A 92 0.18 2.68 24.72
C ALA A 92 -0.75 3.71 25.40
N THR A 93 -0.23 4.89 25.73
CA THR A 93 -0.99 5.94 26.43
C THR A 93 -0.47 7.32 26.03
N PRO A 94 -0.97 7.92 24.94
CA PRO A 94 -0.38 9.13 24.35
C PRO A 94 -0.49 10.36 25.27
N ASP A 95 0.63 11.00 25.56
CA ASP A 95 0.68 12.29 26.26
C ASP A 95 1.98 13.06 25.93
N ALA A 96 2.00 14.34 26.30
CA ALA A 96 3.10 15.26 26.02
C ALA A 96 4.42 14.85 26.69
N GLY A 97 4.38 14.32 27.92
CA GLY A 97 5.55 13.87 28.65
C GLY A 97 6.20 12.65 27.99
N LYS A 98 5.40 11.67 27.59
CA LYS A 98 5.91 10.49 26.85
C LYS A 98 6.41 10.84 25.45
N PHE A 99 5.78 11.82 24.78
CA PHE A 99 6.31 12.35 23.52
C PHE A 99 7.69 12.98 23.74
N THR A 100 7.86 13.77 24.81
CA THR A 100 9.14 14.40 25.18
C THR A 100 10.21 13.33 25.39
N GLU A 101 9.90 12.33 26.19
CA GLU A 101 10.80 11.21 26.48
C GLU A 101 11.23 10.50 25.20
N ALA A 102 10.29 10.17 24.31
CA ALA A 102 10.58 9.55 23.02
C ALA A 102 11.48 10.45 22.15
N ALA A 103 11.17 11.75 22.06
CA ALA A 103 11.92 12.71 21.27
C ALA A 103 13.38 12.87 21.77
N GLU A 104 13.59 12.87 23.09
CA GLU A 104 14.93 12.92 23.70
C GLU A 104 15.75 11.66 23.37
N LYS A 105 15.15 10.48 23.50
CA LYS A 105 15.82 9.21 23.15
C LYS A 105 16.16 9.12 21.67
N VAL A 106 15.24 9.58 20.82
CA VAL A 106 15.45 9.66 19.37
C VAL A 106 16.57 10.63 19.01
N SER A 107 16.64 11.78 19.68
CA SER A 107 17.70 12.77 19.47
C SER A 107 19.07 12.22 19.86
N GLU A 108 19.15 11.49 20.98
CA GLU A 108 20.38 10.82 21.40
C GLU A 108 20.79 9.70 20.43
N LEU A 109 19.81 8.89 19.97
CA LEU A 109 20.03 7.85 18.97
C LEU A 109 20.57 8.42 17.66
N ARG A 110 19.99 9.52 17.19
CA ARG A 110 20.46 10.24 16.00
C ARG A 110 21.90 10.70 16.18
N ARG A 111 22.22 11.35 17.29
CA ARG A 111 23.58 11.85 17.56
C ARG A 111 24.62 10.73 17.46
N GLN A 112 24.30 9.54 17.95
CA GLN A 112 25.20 8.38 17.87
C GLN A 112 25.34 7.84 16.44
N LEU A 113 24.25 7.80 15.67
CA LEU A 113 24.25 7.31 14.28
C LEU A 113 24.92 8.29 13.30
N SER A 114 24.71 9.60 13.48
CA SER A 114 25.30 10.65 12.62
C SER A 114 26.83 10.74 12.73
N LEU A 115 27.41 10.20 13.80
CA LEU A 115 28.87 10.17 14.01
C LEU A 115 29.57 9.05 13.24
N GLN A 116 28.84 8.17 12.55
CA GLN A 116 29.41 6.92 12.04
C GLN A 116 29.31 6.69 10.52
N THR A 117 28.48 7.43 9.77
CA THR A 117 28.25 7.07 8.36
C THR A 117 27.83 8.26 7.49
N PRO A 118 28.54 8.59 6.40
CA PRO A 118 27.97 9.37 5.31
C PRO A 118 26.99 8.51 4.51
N LEU A 119 25.79 9.03 4.25
CA LEU A 119 24.80 8.42 3.34
C LEU A 119 25.48 8.19 1.96
N SER A 120 25.67 6.94 1.58
CA SER A 120 26.22 6.52 0.29
C SER A 120 25.13 6.51 -0.78
N SER A 121 25.53 6.65 -2.05
CA SER A 121 24.63 6.53 -3.20
C SER A 121 24.37 5.09 -3.65
N ALA A 122 25.01 4.10 -3.04
CA ALA A 122 24.87 2.68 -3.39
C ALA A 122 24.22 1.93 -2.24
N HIS A 123 22.96 1.48 -2.44
CA HIS A 123 22.15 0.80 -1.44
C HIS A 123 22.46 -0.71 -1.39
N PRO A 124 23.03 -1.23 -0.29
CA PRO A 124 23.35 -2.65 -0.13
C PRO A 124 22.09 -3.51 0.02
N MET A 125 22.09 -4.77 -0.42
CA MET A 125 20.91 -5.65 -0.35
C MET A 125 20.98 -6.64 0.82
N LEU A 126 19.81 -7.00 1.36
CA LEU A 126 19.66 -8.19 2.19
C LEU A 126 19.48 -9.42 1.29
N ASP A 127 20.28 -10.46 1.52
CA ASP A 127 20.02 -11.78 0.93
C ASP A 127 18.82 -12.47 1.60
N GLU A 128 18.36 -13.60 1.05
CA GLU A 128 17.19 -14.31 1.57
C GLU A 128 17.37 -14.74 3.03
N ALA A 129 18.55 -15.26 3.38
CA ALA A 129 18.88 -15.67 4.74
C ALA A 129 18.83 -14.48 5.72
N SER A 130 19.25 -13.30 5.25
CA SER A 130 19.21 -12.05 6.01
C SER A 130 17.78 -11.57 6.22
N ILE A 131 16.91 -11.62 5.20
CA ILE A 131 15.49 -11.28 5.30
C ILE A 131 14.77 -12.19 6.31
N ASP A 132 15.00 -13.50 6.21
CA ASP A 132 14.40 -14.48 7.11
C ASP A 132 14.93 -14.30 8.53
N SER A 133 16.24 -14.12 8.69
CA SER A 133 16.84 -13.87 10.01
C SER A 133 16.32 -12.57 10.62
N ALA A 134 16.09 -11.52 9.84
CA ALA A 134 15.52 -10.25 10.32
C ALA A 134 14.03 -10.36 10.72
N GLY A 135 13.37 -11.50 10.48
CA GLY A 135 11.95 -11.68 10.76
C GLY A 135 11.05 -10.88 9.81
N LEU A 136 11.56 -10.52 8.63
CA LEU A 136 10.85 -9.78 7.59
C LEU A 136 10.06 -10.73 6.67
N GLY A 137 10.30 -12.04 6.75
CA GLY A 137 9.59 -13.08 6.01
C GLY A 137 8.15 -13.26 6.49
N VAL A 138 7.25 -12.38 6.06
CA VAL A 138 5.80 -12.63 6.20
C VAL A 138 5.42 -13.73 5.20
N PRO A 139 4.65 -14.75 5.61
CA PRO A 139 4.27 -15.85 4.72
C PRO A 139 3.23 -15.36 3.70
N PHE A 140 3.70 -14.82 2.59
CA PHE A 140 2.90 -14.67 1.37
C PHE A 140 3.10 -15.94 0.52
N PRO A 141 2.04 -16.55 0.00
CA PRO A 141 2.15 -17.66 -0.93
C PRO A 141 2.73 -17.07 -2.20
N LEU A 142 4.03 -17.23 -2.35
CA LEU A 142 4.76 -16.89 -3.56
C LEU A 142 4.48 -17.97 -4.60
N ALA A 143 3.21 -18.16 -4.95
CA ALA A 143 2.88 -18.68 -6.26
C ALA A 143 3.18 -17.52 -7.21
N VAL A 144 4.21 -17.68 -8.04
CA VAL A 144 4.50 -16.69 -9.09
C VAL A 144 3.30 -16.68 -10.03
N VAL A 145 2.43 -15.69 -9.87
CA VAL A 145 1.40 -15.40 -10.86
C VAL A 145 2.14 -14.84 -12.07
N GLN A 146 2.17 -15.61 -13.16
CA GLN A 146 2.68 -15.09 -14.42
C GLN A 146 1.76 -13.97 -14.88
N ILE A 147 2.30 -12.77 -14.96
CA ILE A 147 1.57 -11.58 -15.39
C ILE A 147 2.04 -11.27 -16.81
N PRO A 148 1.15 -11.33 -17.82
CA PRO A 148 1.47 -10.91 -19.17
C PRO A 148 1.96 -9.45 -19.20
N ALA A 149 2.93 -9.17 -20.06
CA ALA A 149 3.45 -7.81 -20.24
C ALA A 149 2.45 -6.87 -20.92
N GLU A 150 1.50 -7.44 -21.68
CA GLU A 150 0.49 -6.69 -22.41
C GLU A 150 -0.75 -6.44 -21.53
N THR A 151 -1.22 -5.20 -21.52
CA THR A 151 -2.36 -4.78 -20.69
C THR A 151 -3.65 -5.52 -21.00
N GLU A 152 -3.87 -5.89 -22.27
CA GLU A 152 -5.06 -6.61 -22.73
C GLU A 152 -5.07 -8.07 -22.25
N ALA A 153 -3.90 -8.69 -22.13
CA ALA A 153 -3.75 -10.05 -21.63
C ALA A 153 -3.67 -10.12 -20.10
N ALA A 154 -3.22 -9.04 -19.45
CA ALA A 154 -3.06 -8.93 -18.00
C ALA A 154 -4.41 -8.84 -17.28
N THR A 155 -5.09 -9.98 -17.15
CA THR A 155 -6.44 -10.10 -16.58
C THR A 155 -6.50 -11.10 -15.43
N LEU A 156 -7.48 -10.89 -14.54
CA LEU A 156 -7.87 -11.80 -13.48
C LEU A 156 -9.27 -12.35 -13.78
N GLN A 157 -9.45 -13.66 -13.64
CA GLN A 157 -10.77 -14.28 -13.72
C GLN A 157 -11.47 -14.16 -12.37
N LEU A 158 -12.59 -13.44 -12.35
CA LEU A 158 -13.48 -13.41 -11.19
C LEU A 158 -14.26 -14.73 -11.10
N ARG A 159 -14.71 -15.10 -9.90
CA ARG A 159 -15.38 -16.38 -9.65
C ARG A 159 -16.60 -16.62 -10.56
N GLY A 160 -17.32 -15.55 -10.91
CA GLY A 160 -18.48 -15.54 -11.79
C GLY A 160 -18.16 -15.65 -13.28
N GLY A 161 -16.89 -15.87 -13.66
CA GLY A 161 -16.45 -16.03 -15.05
C GLY A 161 -16.19 -14.73 -15.80
N VAL A 162 -16.17 -13.59 -15.09
CA VAL A 162 -15.88 -12.27 -15.66
C VAL A 162 -14.37 -12.06 -15.69
N SER A 163 -13.83 -11.72 -16.86
CA SER A 163 -12.42 -11.35 -17.03
C SER A 163 -12.23 -9.86 -16.74
N MET A 164 -11.39 -9.53 -15.75
CA MET A 164 -11.14 -8.15 -15.32
C MET A 164 -9.66 -7.78 -15.50
N PRO A 165 -9.31 -6.67 -16.18
CA PRO A 165 -7.91 -6.23 -16.27
C PRO A 165 -7.31 -5.89 -14.89
N LEU A 166 -6.05 -6.26 -14.70
CA LEU A 166 -5.32 -6.13 -13.43
C LEU A 166 -5.03 -4.67 -13.05
N LEU A 167 -4.89 -3.76 -14.02
CA LEU A 167 -4.60 -2.36 -13.79
C LEU A 167 -5.80 -1.48 -14.14
N ALA A 168 -6.34 -0.78 -13.13
CA ALA A 168 -7.47 0.12 -13.27
C ALA A 168 -7.05 1.59 -13.09
N LEU A 169 -7.40 2.44 -14.05
CA LEU A 169 -7.29 3.90 -13.91
C LEU A 169 -8.52 4.44 -13.18
N SER A 170 -8.32 4.98 -11.99
CA SER A 170 -9.35 5.69 -11.23
C SER A 170 -9.57 7.10 -11.78
N ILE A 171 -10.82 7.44 -12.08
CA ILE A 171 -11.24 8.72 -12.62
C ILE A 171 -12.37 9.26 -11.75
N SER A 172 -12.05 10.28 -10.97
CA SER A 172 -12.99 10.94 -10.04
C SER A 172 -13.07 12.44 -10.30
N GLY A 173 -14.09 13.10 -9.74
CA GLY A 173 -14.26 14.56 -9.86
C GLY A 173 -13.19 15.37 -9.13
N ARG A 174 -12.46 14.77 -8.18
CA ARG A 174 -11.33 15.42 -7.49
C ARG A 174 -10.16 15.47 -8.48
N GLY A 175 -9.87 16.66 -9.00
CA GLY A 175 -8.81 16.88 -10.00
C GLY A 175 -9.29 17.34 -11.37
N ARG A 176 -10.62 17.37 -11.63
CA ARG A 176 -11.23 17.68 -12.95
C ARG A 176 -10.58 16.89 -14.09
N PRO A 177 -11.00 15.64 -14.34
CA PRO A 177 -10.32 14.78 -15.30
C PRO A 177 -10.29 15.45 -16.68
N SER A 178 -9.10 15.56 -17.26
CA SER A 178 -8.96 16.07 -18.62
C SER A 178 -9.39 15.00 -19.61
N LEU A 179 -10.33 15.34 -20.50
CA LEU A 179 -10.75 14.49 -21.61
C LEU A 179 -9.54 14.00 -22.42
N SER A 180 -8.57 14.88 -22.70
CA SER A 180 -7.35 14.50 -23.45
C SER A 180 -6.55 13.44 -22.71
N ASN A 181 -6.35 13.59 -21.41
CA ASN A 181 -5.51 12.69 -20.62
C ASN A 181 -6.15 11.30 -20.54
N VAL A 182 -7.48 11.23 -20.38
CA VAL A 182 -8.21 9.95 -20.39
C VAL A 182 -8.15 9.29 -21.77
N ALA A 183 -8.33 10.06 -22.85
CA ALA A 183 -8.25 9.52 -24.21
C ALA A 183 -6.84 9.01 -24.55
N GLU A 184 -5.80 9.72 -24.14
CA GLU A 184 -4.40 9.31 -24.29
C GLU A 184 -4.08 8.07 -23.45
N ALA A 185 -4.57 7.99 -22.21
CA ALA A 185 -4.41 6.82 -21.36
C ALA A 185 -5.00 5.54 -22.01
N LEU A 186 -6.17 5.66 -22.63
CA LEU A 186 -6.79 4.57 -23.39
C LEU A 186 -5.93 4.14 -24.58
N GLN A 187 -5.37 5.10 -25.33
CA GLN A 187 -4.46 4.82 -26.43
C GLN A 187 -3.14 4.17 -25.98
N MET A 188 -2.71 4.42 -24.74
CA MET A 188 -1.53 3.78 -24.14
C MET A 188 -1.77 2.36 -23.64
N GLY A 189 -3.00 1.86 -23.70
CA GLY A 189 -3.33 0.50 -23.31
C GLY A 189 -4.12 0.36 -22.02
N VAL A 190 -4.61 1.45 -21.40
CA VAL A 190 -5.57 1.31 -20.30
C VAL A 190 -6.83 0.61 -20.81
N ARG A 191 -7.24 -0.47 -20.12
CA ARG A 191 -8.44 -1.26 -20.44
C ARG A 191 -9.43 -1.38 -19.29
N HIS A 192 -9.07 -0.97 -18.08
CA HIS A 192 -10.00 -0.88 -16.94
C HIS A 192 -10.10 0.57 -16.47
N LEU A 193 -11.31 1.13 -16.55
CA LEU A 193 -11.66 2.45 -16.02
C LEU A 193 -12.52 2.29 -14.78
N GLN A 194 -12.05 2.80 -13.64
CA GLN A 194 -12.87 2.95 -12.43
C GLN A 194 -13.40 4.38 -12.37
N VAL A 195 -14.72 4.55 -12.46
CA VAL A 195 -15.36 5.83 -12.75
C VAL A 195 -16.30 6.25 -11.63
N SER A 196 -16.17 7.49 -11.15
CA SER A 196 -17.24 8.14 -10.37
C SER A 196 -18.38 8.57 -11.30
N PRO A 197 -19.66 8.40 -10.91
CA PRO A 197 -20.82 8.81 -11.72
C PRO A 197 -20.78 10.27 -12.19
N SER A 198 -20.23 11.17 -11.37
CA SER A 198 -20.13 12.61 -11.67
C SER A 198 -19.29 12.96 -12.90
N VAL A 199 -18.36 12.09 -13.31
CA VAL A 199 -17.44 12.33 -14.44
C VAL A 199 -17.73 11.45 -15.65
N ALA A 200 -18.81 10.68 -15.63
CA ALA A 200 -19.18 9.72 -16.67
C ALA A 200 -19.25 10.35 -18.09
N GLU A 201 -19.73 11.59 -18.20
CA GLU A 201 -19.84 12.31 -19.48
C GLU A 201 -18.45 12.56 -20.11
N VAL A 202 -17.50 13.08 -19.32
CA VAL A 202 -16.13 13.33 -19.80
C VAL A 202 -15.43 12.02 -20.18
N VAL A 203 -15.66 10.95 -19.41
CA VAL A 203 -15.11 9.62 -19.72
C VAL A 203 -15.69 9.06 -21.01
N GLY A 204 -17.01 9.17 -21.24
CA GLY A 204 -17.63 8.72 -22.49
C GLY A 204 -17.11 9.47 -23.72
N GLN A 205 -16.93 10.78 -23.61
CA GLN A 205 -16.30 11.58 -24.67
C GLN A 205 -14.85 11.16 -24.93
N ALA A 206 -14.09 10.85 -23.87
CA ALA A 206 -12.72 10.35 -23.99
C ALA A 206 -12.66 8.95 -24.64
N ILE A 207 -13.57 8.04 -24.29
CA ILE A 207 -13.72 6.73 -24.93
C ILE A 207 -13.96 6.91 -26.43
N TRP A 208 -14.93 7.75 -26.80
CA TRP A 208 -15.22 8.04 -28.21
C TRP A 208 -14.01 8.62 -28.95
N ARG A 209 -13.33 9.61 -28.34
CA ARG A 209 -12.16 10.28 -28.95
C ARG A 209 -10.95 9.35 -29.08
N SER A 210 -10.76 8.43 -28.13
CA SER A 210 -9.62 7.50 -28.11
C SER A 210 -9.60 6.55 -29.30
N LYS A 211 -10.78 6.26 -29.88
CA LYS A 211 -11.03 5.24 -30.91
C LYS A 211 -10.74 3.79 -30.47
N VAL A 212 -10.53 3.55 -29.17
CA VAL A 212 -10.43 2.19 -28.63
C VAL A 212 -11.79 1.51 -28.72
N ASN A 213 -11.80 0.23 -29.07
CA ASN A 213 -13.03 -0.56 -29.13
C ASN A 213 -13.64 -0.67 -27.73
N LYS A 214 -14.91 -0.29 -27.60
CA LYS A 214 -15.62 -0.27 -26.32
C LYS A 214 -15.78 -1.66 -25.70
N ALA A 215 -15.77 -2.71 -26.52
CA ALA A 215 -15.85 -4.09 -26.06
C ALA A 215 -14.59 -4.54 -25.31
N ASP A 216 -13.45 -3.88 -25.54
CA ASP A 216 -12.18 -4.19 -24.89
C ASP A 216 -12.03 -3.44 -23.54
N LEU A 217 -13.03 -2.62 -23.19
CA LEU A 217 -13.01 -1.81 -21.97
C LEU A 217 -13.86 -2.43 -20.87
N PHE A 218 -13.23 -2.63 -19.72
CA PHE A 218 -13.88 -2.92 -18.46
C PHE A 218 -14.14 -1.62 -17.70
N VAL A 219 -15.40 -1.34 -17.35
CA VAL A 219 -15.81 -0.15 -16.61
C VAL A 219 -16.43 -0.54 -15.29
N SER A 220 -15.75 -0.17 -14.20
CA SER A 220 -16.30 -0.24 -12.86
C SER A 220 -16.81 1.13 -12.42
N VAL A 221 -17.95 1.18 -11.75
CA VAL A 221 -18.53 2.42 -11.21
C VAL A 221 -18.60 2.34 -9.69
N LEU A 222 -18.02 3.35 -9.03
CA LEU A 222 -18.16 3.53 -7.59
C LEU A 222 -19.58 3.99 -7.27
N TRP A 223 -20.24 3.27 -6.36
CA TRP A 223 -21.58 3.63 -5.92
C TRP A 223 -21.54 4.88 -5.05
N GLU A 224 -22.21 5.94 -5.48
CA GLU A 224 -22.37 7.19 -4.73
C GLU A 224 -23.87 7.36 -4.43
N GLY A 225 -24.25 7.95 -3.29
CA GLY A 225 -25.63 7.96 -2.76
C GLY A 225 -26.73 8.51 -3.68
N PHE A 226 -26.36 9.13 -4.81
CA PHE A 226 -27.28 9.53 -5.87
C PHE A 226 -27.68 8.39 -6.80
N LEU A 227 -26.89 7.32 -6.91
CA LEU A 227 -27.33 6.08 -7.54
C LEU A 227 -28.26 5.40 -6.55
N ASN A 228 -29.56 5.42 -6.80
CA ASN A 228 -30.58 4.75 -5.99
C ASN A 228 -31.63 4.03 -6.86
N SER A 229 -31.42 4.03 -8.18
CA SER A 229 -32.34 3.44 -9.14
C SER A 229 -31.63 2.89 -10.39
N ALA A 230 -32.29 1.94 -11.06
CA ALA A 230 -31.85 1.44 -12.36
C ALA A 230 -31.74 2.56 -13.42
N ALA A 231 -32.62 3.56 -13.37
CA ALA A 231 -32.62 4.67 -14.31
C ALA A 231 -31.33 5.52 -14.24
N GLN A 232 -30.75 5.67 -13.05
CA GLN A 232 -29.50 6.42 -12.90
C GLN A 232 -28.29 5.62 -13.38
N LEU A 233 -28.28 4.30 -13.17
CA LEU A 233 -27.29 3.43 -13.79
C LEU A 233 -27.36 3.51 -15.32
N GLU A 234 -28.57 3.48 -15.87
CA GLU A 234 -28.80 3.64 -17.31
C GLU A 234 -28.33 5.02 -17.80
N SER A 235 -28.56 6.08 -17.02
CA SER A 235 -28.03 7.42 -17.31
C SER A 235 -26.49 7.45 -17.33
N VAL A 236 -25.83 6.79 -16.38
CA VAL A 236 -24.36 6.68 -16.35
C VAL A 236 -23.85 5.90 -17.56
N ALA A 237 -24.46 4.75 -17.87
CA ALA A 237 -24.10 3.94 -19.05
C ALA A 237 -24.30 4.70 -20.37
N ALA A 238 -25.37 5.49 -20.47
CA ALA A 238 -25.63 6.35 -21.63
C ALA A 238 -24.54 7.42 -21.81
N LYS A 239 -24.15 8.09 -20.72
CA LYS A 239 -23.06 9.09 -20.71
C LYS A 239 -21.71 8.48 -21.09
N LEU A 240 -21.40 7.29 -20.58
CA LEU A 240 -20.21 6.53 -20.95
C LEU A 240 -20.25 6.04 -22.41
N GLY A 241 -21.45 5.88 -22.96
CA GLY A 241 -21.68 5.27 -24.26
C GLY A 241 -21.35 3.77 -24.29
N LYS A 242 -21.32 3.09 -23.13
CA LYS A 242 -21.23 1.63 -22.99
C LYS A 242 -21.85 1.14 -21.66
N PRO A 243 -22.23 -0.15 -21.57
CA PRO A 243 -22.69 -0.75 -20.32
C PRO A 243 -21.63 -0.71 -19.22
N VAL A 244 -22.07 -0.69 -17.96
CA VAL A 244 -21.21 -0.83 -16.78
C VAL A 244 -20.96 -2.30 -16.49
N ASP A 245 -19.70 -2.69 -16.29
CA ASP A 245 -19.32 -4.09 -16.07
C ASP A 245 -19.40 -4.46 -14.59
N MET A 246 -18.97 -3.55 -13.70
CA MET A 246 -18.97 -3.76 -12.24
C MET A 246 -19.53 -2.57 -11.46
N LEU A 247 -20.35 -2.82 -10.44
CA LEU A 247 -20.68 -1.83 -9.41
C LEU A 247 -19.92 -2.13 -8.13
N ILE A 248 -19.34 -1.09 -7.54
CA ILE A 248 -18.56 -1.18 -6.30
C ILE A 248 -19.27 -0.41 -5.20
N LEU A 249 -19.69 -1.11 -4.13
CA LEU A 249 -20.25 -0.48 -2.93
C LEU A 249 -19.12 0.03 -2.03
N PRO A 250 -18.94 1.36 -1.85
CA PRO A 250 -18.03 1.85 -0.81
C PRO A 250 -18.65 1.64 0.57
N LYS A 251 -17.79 1.47 1.56
CA LYS A 251 -18.18 1.46 2.97
C LYS A 251 -18.87 2.77 3.33
N GLY A 252 -20.01 2.67 3.98
CA GLY A 252 -20.89 3.79 4.33
C GLY A 252 -21.16 3.84 5.83
N GLU A 253 -22.27 4.50 6.21
CA GLU A 253 -22.77 4.43 7.58
C GLU A 253 -23.35 3.04 7.87
N GLU A 254 -23.10 2.57 9.08
CA GLU A 254 -23.48 1.23 9.54
C GLU A 254 -25.00 1.03 9.41
N GLY A 255 -25.39 -0.03 8.69
CA GLY A 255 -26.80 -0.39 8.45
C GLY A 255 -27.34 -0.03 7.06
N ALA A 256 -26.84 1.02 6.39
CA ALA A 256 -27.29 1.40 5.04
C ALA A 256 -26.73 0.47 3.94
N GLU A 257 -25.59 -0.15 4.20
CA GLU A 257 -24.83 -0.99 3.25
C GLU A 257 -25.62 -2.24 2.87
N SER A 258 -26.27 -2.90 3.84
CA SER A 258 -27.04 -4.12 3.60
C SER A 258 -28.29 -3.89 2.73
N GLN A 259 -28.91 -2.71 2.82
CA GLN A 259 -30.02 -2.35 1.94
C GLN A 259 -29.53 -2.04 0.53
N THR A 260 -28.43 -1.29 0.44
CA THR A 260 -27.81 -0.92 -0.84
C THR A 260 -27.31 -2.16 -1.57
N TRP A 261 -26.63 -3.07 -0.88
CA TRP A 261 -26.14 -4.33 -1.45
C TRP A 261 -27.26 -5.16 -2.06
N ARG A 262 -28.40 -5.32 -1.36
CA ARG A 262 -29.58 -5.99 -1.91
C ARG A 262 -30.13 -5.34 -3.18
N HIS A 263 -29.96 -4.03 -3.33
CA HIS A 263 -30.33 -3.33 -4.55
C HIS A 263 -29.35 -3.64 -5.69
N LEU A 264 -28.04 -3.64 -5.41
CA LEU A 264 -27.00 -4.00 -6.37
C LEU A 264 -27.16 -5.45 -6.87
N GLU A 265 -27.44 -6.40 -5.98
CA GLU A 265 -27.74 -7.79 -6.35
C GLU A 265 -28.88 -7.87 -7.37
N ARG A 266 -29.97 -7.12 -7.17
CA ARG A 266 -31.10 -7.09 -8.13
C ARG A 266 -30.72 -6.50 -9.49
N LEU A 267 -29.83 -5.51 -9.53
CA LEU A 267 -29.35 -4.94 -10.80
C LEU A 267 -28.52 -5.98 -11.57
N ARG A 268 -27.64 -6.70 -10.86
CA ARG A 268 -26.86 -7.80 -11.42
C ARG A 268 -27.76 -8.94 -11.91
N ASP A 269 -28.76 -9.35 -11.12
CA ASP A 269 -29.67 -10.45 -11.50
C ASP A 269 -30.57 -10.10 -12.70
N LYS A 270 -30.79 -8.80 -12.95
CA LYS A 270 -31.43 -8.29 -14.18
C LYS A 270 -30.44 -8.08 -15.33
N HIS A 271 -29.22 -8.59 -15.21
CA HIS A 271 -28.13 -8.47 -16.16
C HIS A 271 -27.81 -7.01 -16.55
N ARG A 272 -27.99 -6.06 -15.62
CA ARG A 272 -27.64 -4.65 -15.85
C ARG A 272 -26.15 -4.37 -15.65
N VAL A 273 -25.48 -5.21 -14.87
CA VAL A 273 -24.02 -5.27 -14.70
C VAL A 273 -23.58 -6.73 -14.63
N ALA A 274 -22.31 -7.00 -14.95
CA ALA A 274 -21.78 -8.36 -14.97
C ALA A 274 -21.44 -8.87 -13.57
N THR A 275 -20.86 -8.01 -12.72
CA THR A 275 -20.37 -8.40 -11.40
C THR A 275 -20.49 -7.28 -10.36
N LEU A 276 -20.26 -7.61 -9.09
CA LEU A 276 -20.37 -6.70 -7.95
C LEU A 276 -19.13 -6.78 -7.07
N GLY A 277 -18.73 -5.63 -6.56
CA GLY A 277 -17.62 -5.49 -5.64
C GLY A 277 -17.91 -4.55 -4.48
N VAL A 278 -16.97 -4.50 -3.55
CA VAL A 278 -17.00 -3.63 -2.38
C VAL A 278 -15.71 -2.83 -2.27
N LYS A 279 -15.74 -1.70 -1.56
CA LYS A 279 -14.56 -0.90 -1.28
C LYS A 279 -14.49 -0.54 0.20
N ASP A 280 -13.33 -0.78 0.81
CA ASP A 280 -12.99 -0.51 2.21
C ASP A 280 -13.72 -1.39 3.25
N PHE A 281 -14.28 -2.53 2.82
CA PHE A 281 -14.86 -3.55 3.71
C PHE A 281 -13.78 -4.51 4.27
N THR A 282 -13.97 -4.98 5.50
CA THR A 282 -13.20 -6.11 6.05
C THR A 282 -13.75 -7.46 5.55
N PRO A 283 -12.98 -8.56 5.65
CA PRO A 283 -13.49 -9.90 5.33
C PRO A 283 -14.76 -10.27 6.11
N GLN A 284 -14.83 -9.89 7.40
CA GLN A 284 -15.99 -10.13 8.26
C GLN A 284 -17.20 -9.31 7.82
N GLU A 285 -17.00 -8.06 7.43
CA GLU A 285 -18.07 -7.20 6.90
C GLU A 285 -18.60 -7.74 5.57
N VAL A 286 -17.73 -8.27 4.70
CA VAL A 286 -18.15 -8.97 3.49
C VAL A 286 -19.00 -10.20 3.79
N ASP A 287 -18.68 -10.94 4.85
CA ASP A 287 -19.50 -12.09 5.26
C ASP A 287 -20.86 -11.69 5.84
N ALA A 288 -20.94 -10.51 6.46
CA ALA A 288 -22.16 -9.96 7.03
C ALA A 288 -23.13 -9.41 5.98
N LEU A 289 -22.66 -9.10 4.76
CA LEU A 289 -23.53 -8.69 3.67
C LEU A 289 -24.54 -9.79 3.31
N PRO A 290 -25.80 -9.44 2.97
CA PRO A 290 -26.79 -10.42 2.59
C PRO A 290 -26.36 -11.18 1.33
N LYS A 291 -26.57 -12.50 1.32
CA LYS A 291 -26.14 -13.42 0.25
C LYS A 291 -27.35 -13.98 -0.49
N ARG A 292 -28.03 -13.15 -1.30
CA ARG A 292 -29.17 -13.61 -2.12
C ARG A 292 -28.73 -14.16 -3.49
N GLY A 293 -27.54 -13.79 -3.95
CA GLY A 293 -27.01 -14.21 -5.27
C GLY A 293 -25.52 -14.53 -5.27
N ALA A 294 -24.81 -14.06 -6.31
CA ALA A 294 -23.39 -14.38 -6.57
C ALA A 294 -22.41 -13.90 -5.50
N GLY A 295 -22.84 -13.08 -4.54
CA GLY A 295 -22.03 -12.52 -3.46
C GLY A 295 -21.01 -11.48 -3.96
N VAL A 296 -20.13 -11.05 -3.06
CA VAL A 296 -19.00 -10.17 -3.41
C VAL A 296 -17.99 -10.96 -4.23
N GLU A 297 -17.58 -10.44 -5.38
CA GLU A 297 -16.53 -11.03 -6.23
C GLU A 297 -15.23 -10.22 -6.20
N PHE A 298 -15.31 -8.94 -5.85
CA PHE A 298 -14.21 -7.99 -5.83
C PHE A 298 -14.21 -7.19 -4.53
N ALA A 299 -13.05 -7.00 -3.92
CA ALA A 299 -12.84 -6.09 -2.81
C ALA A 299 -11.67 -5.16 -3.12
N GLN A 300 -11.89 -3.85 -3.00
CA GLN A 300 -10.84 -2.84 -3.08
C GLN A 300 -10.55 -2.30 -1.68
N CYS A 301 -9.27 -2.20 -1.30
CA CYS A 301 -8.89 -1.58 -0.03
C CYS A 301 -7.56 -0.86 -0.14
N VAL A 302 -7.30 0.05 0.81
CA VAL A 302 -5.96 0.62 0.98
C VAL A 302 -4.97 -0.51 1.24
N PHE A 303 -3.97 -0.64 0.36
CA PHE A 303 -2.99 -1.73 0.42
C PHE A 303 -1.61 -1.18 0.05
N THR A 304 -0.76 -1.00 1.05
CA THR A 304 0.63 -0.53 0.91
C THR A 304 1.58 -1.52 1.57
N PRO A 305 2.90 -1.46 1.30
CA PRO A 305 3.88 -2.30 2.00
C PRO A 305 3.83 -2.16 3.52
N TYR A 306 3.43 -1.00 4.03
CA TYR A 306 3.31 -0.73 5.46
C TYR A 306 1.94 -1.11 6.05
N ARG A 307 0.91 -1.24 5.20
CA ARG A 307 -0.48 -1.55 5.57
C ARG A 307 -1.13 -2.42 4.48
N PRO A 308 -0.95 -3.75 4.53
CA PRO A 308 -1.52 -4.67 3.54
C PRO A 308 -3.01 -4.95 3.79
N GLY A 309 -3.86 -3.91 3.77
CA GLY A 309 -5.31 -4.00 3.97
C GLY A 309 -5.79 -3.81 5.41
N PRO A 310 -7.03 -4.21 5.75
CA PRO A 310 -7.59 -4.13 7.11
C PRO A 310 -6.84 -4.96 8.16
N SER A 311 -6.21 -6.05 7.75
CA SER A 311 -5.36 -6.91 8.59
C SER A 311 -4.11 -7.34 7.83
N ARG A 312 -3.09 -7.89 8.51
CA ARG A 312 -1.92 -8.48 7.83
C ARG A 312 -2.26 -9.67 6.94
N ASN A 313 -3.41 -10.28 7.20
CA ASN A 313 -3.90 -11.47 6.49
C ASN A 313 -4.97 -11.13 5.44
N THR A 314 -5.22 -9.85 5.14
CA THR A 314 -6.27 -9.40 4.21
C THR A 314 -6.30 -10.20 2.91
N TRP A 315 -5.14 -10.34 2.25
CA TRP A 315 -5.01 -11.09 1.00
C TRP A 315 -5.45 -12.55 1.15
N ARG A 316 -5.09 -13.20 2.27
CA ARG A 316 -5.41 -14.59 2.57
C ARG A 316 -6.90 -14.74 2.86
N ASP A 317 -7.42 -13.84 3.68
CA ASP A 317 -8.80 -13.89 4.16
C ASP A 317 -9.76 -13.64 2.99
N PHE A 318 -9.45 -12.74 2.06
CA PHE A 318 -10.21 -12.57 0.82
C PHE A 318 -9.99 -13.72 -0.18
N GLY A 319 -8.76 -14.22 -0.31
CA GLY A 319 -8.44 -15.38 -1.16
C GLY A 319 -9.23 -16.64 -0.78
N GLN A 320 -9.34 -16.93 0.52
CA GLN A 320 -10.17 -18.04 1.04
C GLN A 320 -11.66 -17.89 0.71
N ARG A 321 -12.13 -16.66 0.48
CA ARG A 321 -13.52 -16.36 0.07
C ARG A 321 -13.71 -16.35 -1.45
N SER A 322 -12.64 -16.59 -2.21
CA SER A 322 -12.61 -16.42 -3.67
C SER A 322 -13.05 -15.02 -4.10
N VAL A 323 -12.65 -14.00 -3.34
CA VAL A 323 -12.87 -12.59 -3.64
C VAL A 323 -11.56 -12.02 -4.19
N ALA A 324 -11.61 -11.48 -5.40
CA ALA A 324 -10.49 -10.77 -6.00
C ALA A 324 -10.17 -9.51 -5.19
N LEU A 325 -8.90 -9.32 -4.82
CA LEU A 325 -8.47 -8.16 -4.06
C LEU A 325 -7.82 -7.13 -4.99
N ALA A 326 -8.13 -5.85 -4.79
CA ALA A 326 -7.49 -4.74 -5.49
C ALA A 326 -6.87 -3.74 -4.51
N ALA A 327 -5.59 -3.44 -4.74
CA ALA A 327 -4.85 -2.43 -4.02
C ALA A 327 -5.23 -1.02 -4.53
N THR A 328 -5.62 -0.14 -3.61
CA THR A 328 -5.71 1.31 -3.87
C THR A 328 -4.78 2.05 -2.91
N GLY A 329 -4.33 3.25 -3.29
CA GLY A 329 -3.43 4.05 -2.44
C GLY A 329 -2.03 3.46 -2.26
N LEU A 330 -1.65 2.50 -3.11
CA LEU A 330 -0.37 1.78 -3.08
C LEU A 330 0.86 2.70 -3.03
N LEU A 331 0.77 3.83 -3.72
CA LEU A 331 1.84 4.83 -3.85
C LEU A 331 1.65 6.04 -2.91
N SER A 332 0.60 6.04 -2.07
CA SER A 332 0.22 7.21 -1.29
C SER A 332 0.81 7.22 0.11
N ASP A 333 1.04 8.43 0.61
CA ASP A 333 1.53 8.80 1.94
C ASP A 333 0.46 8.59 3.04
N TRP A 334 -0.57 7.80 2.75
CA TRP A 334 -1.76 7.74 3.59
C TRP A 334 -1.98 6.32 4.13
N PRO A 335 -2.23 6.14 5.45
CA PRO A 335 -2.28 7.15 6.51
C PRO A 335 -0.93 7.47 7.17
N ARG A 336 0.20 6.98 6.62
CA ARG A 336 1.52 7.12 7.25
C ARG A 336 2.42 8.11 6.51
N PRO A 337 3.15 8.97 7.22
CA PRO A 337 3.99 10.02 6.62
C PRO A 337 5.14 9.50 5.75
N LEU A 338 5.46 8.21 5.86
CA LEU A 338 6.48 7.54 5.08
C LEU A 338 5.89 7.13 3.75
N ARG A 339 6.35 7.78 2.69
CA ARG A 339 5.93 7.48 1.32
C ARG A 339 6.62 6.20 0.86
N PRO A 340 5.88 5.15 0.48
CA PRO A 340 6.52 3.90 0.04
C PRO A 340 7.46 4.09 -1.15
N THR A 341 7.25 5.12 -1.98
CA THR A 341 8.10 5.41 -3.14
C THR A 341 9.48 5.96 -2.78
N ASP A 342 9.62 6.50 -1.57
CA ASP A 342 10.85 7.14 -1.08
C ASP A 342 11.59 6.24 -0.08
N ASP A 343 11.04 5.05 0.22
CA ASP A 343 11.63 4.10 1.12
C ASP A 343 12.98 3.60 0.56
N PRO A 344 14.07 3.63 1.35
CA PRO A 344 15.38 3.19 0.88
C PRO A 344 15.41 1.75 0.36
N HIS A 345 14.60 0.84 0.93
CA HIS A 345 14.49 -0.53 0.44
C HIS A 345 13.86 -0.58 -0.95
N VAL A 346 12.85 0.27 -1.21
CA VAL A 346 12.18 0.36 -2.52
C VAL A 346 13.06 1.06 -3.55
N LEU A 347 13.78 2.12 -3.14
CA LEU A 347 14.73 2.82 -4.00
C LEU A 347 15.88 1.92 -4.47
N ALA A 348 16.42 1.09 -3.57
CA ALA A 348 17.45 0.12 -3.91
C ALA A 348 16.98 -0.88 -4.99
N ILE A 349 15.73 -1.35 -4.87
CA ILE A 349 15.10 -2.25 -5.85
C ILE A 349 14.87 -1.52 -7.19
N ALA A 350 14.40 -0.27 -7.14
CA ALA A 350 14.16 0.55 -8.31
C ALA A 350 15.45 0.76 -9.12
N GLU A 351 16.56 1.12 -8.45
CA GLU A 351 17.87 1.28 -9.07
C GLU A 351 18.33 0.00 -9.78
N ARG A 352 18.27 -1.15 -9.09
CA ARG A 352 18.71 -2.44 -9.64
C ARG A 352 17.88 -2.91 -10.83
N THR A 353 16.57 -2.67 -10.79
CA THR A 353 15.65 -3.09 -11.85
C THR A 353 15.63 -2.11 -13.03
N GLY A 354 16.24 -0.93 -12.89
CA GLY A 354 16.12 0.17 -13.85
C GLY A 354 14.68 0.66 -14.00
N ARG A 355 13.88 0.53 -12.93
CA ARG A 355 12.46 0.89 -12.88
C ARG A 355 12.26 2.01 -11.86
N SER A 356 11.11 2.66 -11.90
CA SER A 356 10.75 3.61 -10.84
C SER A 356 10.22 2.89 -9.60
N SER A 357 10.28 3.55 -8.43
CA SER A 357 9.67 3.04 -7.20
C SER A 357 8.18 2.74 -7.38
N ALA A 358 7.46 3.55 -8.17
CA ALA A 358 6.06 3.32 -8.49
C ALA A 358 5.87 1.99 -9.24
N GLN A 359 6.69 1.73 -10.25
CA GLN A 359 6.67 0.47 -11.00
C GLN A 359 6.99 -0.74 -10.12
N VAL A 360 7.99 -0.62 -9.24
CA VAL A 360 8.34 -1.66 -8.27
C VAL A 360 7.16 -2.02 -7.37
N LEU A 361 6.52 -1.01 -6.77
CA LEU A 361 5.40 -1.25 -5.86
C LEU A 361 4.18 -1.82 -6.58
N ILE A 362 3.84 -1.32 -7.77
CA ILE A 362 2.75 -1.87 -8.59
C ILE A 362 3.07 -3.32 -8.95
N ARG A 363 4.28 -3.62 -9.41
CA ARG A 363 4.67 -4.98 -9.75
C ARG A 363 4.61 -5.92 -8.55
N TRP A 364 5.01 -5.45 -7.37
CA TRP A 364 4.87 -6.20 -6.12
C TRP A 364 3.41 -6.56 -5.83
N ALA A 365 2.49 -5.59 -5.90
CA ALA A 365 1.06 -5.86 -5.67
C ALA A 365 0.49 -6.86 -6.70
N LEU A 366 0.88 -6.72 -7.98
CA LEU A 366 0.46 -7.64 -9.03
C LEU A 366 0.97 -9.06 -8.79
N GLN A 367 2.25 -9.24 -8.42
CA GLN A 367 2.83 -10.56 -8.16
C GLN A 367 2.29 -11.22 -6.89
N LEU A 368 1.70 -10.45 -5.98
CA LEU A 368 0.90 -10.98 -4.87
C LEU A 368 -0.48 -11.49 -5.31
N GLY A 369 -0.85 -11.30 -6.59
CA GLY A 369 -2.15 -11.66 -7.15
C GLY A 369 -3.23 -10.62 -6.96
N LEU A 370 -2.88 -9.37 -6.60
CA LEU A 370 -3.83 -8.28 -6.48
C LEU A 370 -3.98 -7.54 -7.80
N ALA A 371 -5.18 -7.06 -8.10
CA ALA A 371 -5.34 -5.96 -9.04
C ALA A 371 -4.84 -4.64 -8.41
N VAL A 372 -4.55 -3.62 -9.22
CA VAL A 372 -4.14 -2.30 -8.74
C VAL A 372 -5.04 -1.23 -9.35
N VAL A 373 -5.64 -0.44 -8.48
CA VAL A 373 -6.37 0.77 -8.84
C VAL A 373 -5.46 1.97 -8.58
N PHE A 374 -5.03 2.64 -9.64
CA PHE A 374 -4.14 3.80 -9.55
C PHE A 374 -4.82 5.08 -10.00
N HIS A 375 -4.37 6.20 -9.45
CA HIS A 375 -4.75 7.54 -9.88
C HIS A 375 -3.58 8.19 -10.63
N ALA A 376 -3.87 8.90 -11.71
CA ALA A 376 -2.85 9.62 -12.46
C ALA A 376 -3.46 10.80 -13.21
N ASP A 377 -3.12 12.02 -12.78
CA ASP A 377 -3.53 13.25 -13.47
C ASP A 377 -2.67 13.54 -14.71
N ARG A 378 -1.44 13.02 -14.75
CA ARG A 378 -0.47 13.23 -15.81
C ARG A 378 -0.28 11.94 -16.61
N VAL A 379 -0.31 12.07 -17.93
CA VAL A 379 -0.15 10.97 -18.89
C VAL A 379 1.18 10.22 -18.71
N GLN A 380 2.25 10.93 -18.34
CA GLN A 380 3.53 10.28 -18.05
C GLN A 380 3.44 9.26 -16.90
N HIS A 381 2.68 9.56 -15.84
CA HIS A 381 2.48 8.61 -14.74
C HIS A 381 1.62 7.42 -15.15
N VAL A 382 0.66 7.61 -16.08
CA VAL A 382 -0.08 6.48 -16.66
C VAL A 382 0.88 5.52 -17.36
N ARG A 383 1.73 6.05 -18.25
CA ARG A 383 2.74 5.26 -18.96
C ARG A 383 3.68 4.54 -18.00
N GLU A 384 4.17 5.27 -17.00
CA GLU A 384 5.04 4.73 -15.96
C GLU A 384 4.37 3.55 -15.24
N ASN A 385 3.14 3.73 -14.75
CA ASN A 385 2.38 2.72 -14.03
C ASN A 385 2.07 1.48 -14.89
N LEU A 386 1.72 1.66 -16.17
CA LEU A 386 1.51 0.55 -17.10
C LEU A 386 2.79 -0.25 -17.37
N GLY A 387 3.94 0.41 -17.34
CA GLY A 387 5.26 -0.23 -17.46
C GLY A 387 5.54 -1.27 -16.36
N ALA A 388 4.74 -1.31 -15.29
CA ALA A 388 4.85 -2.32 -14.25
C ALA A 388 4.51 -3.75 -14.71
N LEU A 389 3.81 -3.92 -15.84
CA LEU A 389 3.55 -5.25 -16.42
C LEU A 389 4.79 -5.86 -17.07
N GLY A 390 5.74 -5.04 -17.52
CA GLY A 390 6.84 -5.46 -18.39
C GLY A 390 8.11 -5.98 -17.70
N PHE A 391 8.07 -6.31 -16.42
CA PHE A 391 9.21 -6.88 -15.69
C PHE A 391 8.74 -7.70 -14.49
N GLU A 392 9.63 -8.48 -13.88
CA GLU A 392 9.32 -9.25 -12.68
C GLU A 392 10.27 -8.91 -11.53
N LEU A 393 9.75 -8.96 -10.30
CA LEU A 393 10.54 -8.89 -9.09
C LEU A 393 10.93 -10.31 -8.66
N PRO A 394 12.22 -10.59 -8.41
CA PRO A 394 12.67 -11.83 -7.82
C PRO A 394 12.07 -12.02 -6.42
N ARG A 395 12.08 -13.27 -5.98
CA ARG A 395 11.49 -13.70 -4.70
C ARG A 395 11.99 -12.90 -3.50
N THR A 396 13.30 -12.61 -3.45
CA THR A 396 13.93 -11.87 -2.34
C THR A 396 13.38 -10.45 -2.20
N GLU A 397 13.14 -9.77 -3.31
CA GLU A 397 12.57 -8.41 -3.30
C GLU A 397 11.09 -8.41 -2.96
N MET A 398 10.35 -9.39 -3.47
CA MET A 398 8.98 -9.62 -3.05
C MET A 398 8.89 -9.78 -1.53
N GLN A 399 9.76 -10.62 -0.94
CA GLN A 399 9.82 -10.84 0.51
C GLN A 399 10.20 -9.57 1.28
N LEU A 400 11.18 -8.80 0.79
CA LEU A 400 11.61 -7.56 1.44
C LEU A 400 10.48 -6.52 1.50
N ILE A 401 9.83 -6.22 0.38
CA ILE A 401 8.71 -5.26 0.33
C ILE A 401 7.55 -5.75 1.19
N SER A 402 7.22 -7.04 1.11
CA SER A 402 6.21 -7.70 1.93
C SER A 402 6.51 -7.65 3.43
N GLY A 403 7.79 -7.61 3.81
CA GLY A 403 8.24 -7.52 5.19
C GLY A 403 8.18 -6.12 5.79
N LEU A 404 8.05 -5.06 4.99
CA LEU A 404 8.04 -3.68 5.49
C LEU A 404 6.92 -3.41 6.49
N VAL A 405 5.83 -4.17 6.45
CA VAL A 405 4.74 -4.10 7.45
C VAL A 405 5.23 -4.44 8.86
N THR A 406 6.19 -5.37 9.02
CA THR A 406 6.71 -5.75 10.35
C THR A 406 7.64 -4.68 10.91
N LEU A 407 8.34 -3.95 10.04
CA LEU A 407 9.16 -2.80 10.41
C LEU A 407 8.30 -1.58 10.74
N ALA A 408 7.26 -1.33 9.94
CA ALA A 408 6.39 -0.17 10.10
C ALA A 408 5.40 -0.34 11.27
N ASP A 409 5.13 -1.58 11.67
CA ASP A 409 4.28 -1.91 12.81
C ASP A 409 4.81 -3.14 13.57
N PRO A 410 5.80 -2.99 14.47
CA PRO A 410 6.45 -4.13 15.13
C PRO A 410 5.61 -4.78 16.24
N VAL A 411 4.48 -4.18 16.65
CA VAL A 411 3.59 -4.72 17.69
C VAL A 411 2.61 -5.74 17.07
N PRO A 412 2.33 -6.89 17.70
CA PRO A 412 1.32 -7.84 17.22
C PRO A 412 -0.07 -7.17 17.17
N PRO A 413 -0.89 -7.44 16.16
CA PRO A 413 -2.16 -6.76 15.99
C PRO A 413 -3.12 -7.09 17.14
N GLY A 414 -3.54 -6.06 17.89
CA GLY A 414 -4.91 -6.00 18.38
C GLY A 414 -5.80 -5.65 17.19
N ASP A 415 -6.62 -6.60 16.76
CA ASP A 415 -7.88 -6.57 16.00
C ASP A 415 -8.04 -5.67 14.75
N GLY A 416 -7.05 -4.87 14.35
CA GLY A 416 -7.10 -4.06 13.13
C GLY A 416 -6.01 -3.00 13.06
N PHE A 417 -5.70 -2.52 11.84
CA PHE A 417 -4.94 -1.28 11.63
C PHE A 417 -5.79 -0.04 12.01
N GLY A 418 -6.34 -0.03 13.22
CA GLY A 418 -7.09 1.06 13.79
C GLY A 418 -6.12 2.11 14.34
N HIS A 419 -5.98 3.24 13.64
CA HIS A 419 -5.44 4.42 14.30
C HIS A 419 -6.57 5.02 15.13
N PRO A 420 -6.42 5.21 16.46
CA PRO A 420 -7.45 5.85 17.30
C PRO A 420 -7.79 7.30 16.90
N TYR A 421 -7.04 7.87 15.94
CA TYR A 421 -7.25 9.20 15.36
C TYR A 421 -7.31 9.22 13.82
N ALA A 422 -7.70 8.12 13.16
CA ALA A 422 -8.35 8.31 11.87
C ALA A 422 -9.47 9.34 12.13
N PRO A 423 -9.56 10.47 11.39
CA PRO A 423 -10.59 11.46 11.65
C PRO A 423 -11.91 10.71 11.66
N ARG A 424 -12.52 10.56 12.84
CA ARG A 424 -13.93 10.21 12.92
C ARG A 424 -14.59 11.26 12.05
N ALA A 425 -15.44 10.83 11.12
CA ALA A 425 -16.39 11.74 10.52
C ALA A 425 -16.97 12.53 11.68
N VAL A 426 -16.68 13.83 11.72
CA VAL A 426 -17.35 14.72 12.64
C VAL A 426 -18.80 14.55 12.25
N ALA A 427 -19.56 13.82 13.07
CA ALA A 427 -21.01 13.89 13.01
C ALA A 427 -21.30 15.38 13.11
N SER A 428 -21.75 15.96 12.01
CA SER A 428 -22.10 17.35 11.94
C SER A 428 -23.32 17.54 12.84
N GLU A 429 -23.10 17.86 14.10
CA GLU A 429 -24.02 18.75 14.80
C GLU A 429 -23.84 20.13 14.17
N LEU A 430 -24.59 20.35 13.08
CA LEU A 430 -25.25 21.58 12.65
C LEU A 430 -26.14 21.29 11.43
#